data_AF-A0A258LR77-F1
#
_entry.id   AF-A0A258LR77-F1
#
_cell.length_a   1.000
_cell.length_b   1.000
_cell.length_c   1.000
_cell.angle_alpha   90.00
_cell.angle_beta   90.00
_cell.angle_gamma   90.00
#
_symmetry.space_group_name_H-M   'P 1'
#
loop_
_entity.id
_entity.type
_entity.pdbx_description
1 polymer ?
#
loop_
_entity_poly.entity_id
_entity_poly.type
_entity_poly.pdbx_seq_one_letter_code
_entity_poly.pdbx_strand_id
1 'polypeptide(L)' 'MPPLKVNVSGSSIVLRSLDDAAAFMRSHPVGLHAEMLLDQMACASEPDLRRRAWRAFETFAEAMKLTPPPRSRLM' A
#
# COMPACT_ATOMS: atom_id res chain seq x y z
N MET A 1 9.60 -2.22 -8.22
CA MET A 1 9.18 -1.41 -7.05
C MET A 1 9.60 -2.20 -5.82
N PRO A 2 10.18 -1.58 -4.78
CA PRO A 2 10.54 -2.32 -3.57
C PRO A 2 9.27 -2.85 -2.89
N PRO A 3 9.32 -4.02 -2.24
CA PRO A 3 8.18 -4.55 -1.51
C PRO A 3 7.85 -3.66 -0.29
N LEU A 4 6.56 -3.51 0.01
CA LEU A 4 6.07 -2.76 1.17
C LEU A 4 5.59 -3.71 2.26
N LYS A 5 6.09 -3.53 3.49
CA LYS A 5 5.59 -4.25 4.66
C LYS A 5 4.48 -3.43 5.32
N VAL A 6 3.30 -4.03 5.49
CA VAL A 6 2.16 -3.45 6.21
C VAL A 6 1.85 -4.28 7.45
N ASN A 7 1.46 -3.62 8.53
CA ASN A 7 1.10 -4.16 9.83
C ASN A 7 -0.37 -3.88 10.07
N VAL A 8 -1.14 -4.94 10.26
CA VAL A 8 -2.60 -4.88 10.34
C VAL A 8 -3.07 -5.93 11.34
N SER A 9 -3.83 -5.51 12.35
CA SER A 9 -4.41 -6.41 13.35
C SER A 9 -3.40 -7.38 13.98
N GLY A 10 -2.18 -6.89 14.25
CA GLY A 10 -1.09 -7.70 14.83
C GLY A 10 -0.35 -8.61 13.84
N SER A 11 -0.76 -8.66 12.58
CA SER A 11 -0.10 -9.43 11.51
C SER A 11 0.73 -8.52 10.62
N SER A 12 1.83 -9.06 10.08
CA SER A 12 2.65 -8.38 9.07
C SER A 12 2.46 -9.04 7.70
N ILE A 13 2.09 -8.24 6.71
CA ILE A 13 1.92 -8.66 5.32
C ILE A 13 2.97 -7.95 4.46
N VAL A 14 3.51 -8.64 3.45
CA VAL A 14 4.46 -8.06 2.49
C VAL A 14 3.79 -7.98 1.13
N LEU A 15 3.62 -6.76 0.63
CA LEU A 15 3.02 -6.44 -0.66
C LEU A 15 4.13 -6.23 -1.68
N ARG A 16 4.13 -6.97 -2.78
CA ARG A 16 5.20 -6.97 -3.79
C ARG A 16 4.76 -6.32 -5.10
N SER A 17 3.47 -6.08 -5.26
CA SER A 17 2.87 -5.57 -6.49
C SER A 17 1.67 -4.66 -6.19
N LEU A 18 1.27 -3.85 -7.18
CA LEU A 18 0.01 -3.09 -7.12
C LEU A 18 -1.20 -3.99 -6.95
N ASP A 19 -1.16 -5.19 -7.53
CA ASP A 19 -2.25 -6.16 -7.43
C ASP A 19 -2.38 -6.69 -5.99
N ASP A 20 -1.24 -6.99 -5.33
CA ASP A 20 -1.22 -7.38 -3.92
C ASP A 20 -1.80 -6.26 -3.05
N ALA A 21 -1.40 -5.02 -3.32
CA ALA A 21 -1.88 -3.84 -2.58
C ALA A 21 -3.39 -3.61 -2.79
N ALA A 22 -3.89 -3.76 -4.02
CA ALA A 22 -5.31 -3.64 -4.31
C ALA A 22 -6.13 -4.77 -3.66
N ALA A 23 -5.62 -6.01 -3.69
CA ALA A 23 -6.24 -7.16 -3.02
C ALA A 23 -6.27 -6.98 -1.50
N PHE A 24 -5.20 -6.44 -0.92
CA PHE A 24 -5.15 -6.07 0.48
C PHE A 24 -6.20 -5.01 0.83
N MET A 25 -6.28 -3.92 0.06
CA MET A 25 -7.25 -2.86 0.29
C MET A 25 -8.71 -3.35 0.17
N ARG A 26 -9.01 -4.24 -0.77
CA ARG A 26 -10.35 -4.82 -0.91
C ARG A 26 -10.72 -5.78 0.22
N SER A 27 -9.75 -6.42 0.86
CA SER A 27 -10.00 -7.39 1.94
C SER A 27 -9.97 -6.78 3.34
N HIS A 28 -9.58 -5.51 3.48
CA HIS A 28 -9.40 -4.87 4.78
C HIS A 28 -10.25 -3.58 4.94
N PRO A 29 -10.84 -3.30 6.12
CA PRO A 29 -11.64 -2.09 6.36
C PRO A 29 -10.94 -0.77 6.04
N VAL A 30 -9.60 -0.75 6.04
CA VAL A 30 -8.82 0.43 5.66
C VAL A 30 -9.08 0.89 4.23
N GLY A 31 -9.48 -0.03 3.34
CA GLY A 31 -9.81 0.30 1.95
C GLY A 31 -11.23 0.79 1.72
N LEU A 32 -12.12 0.75 2.74
CA LEU A 32 -13.56 1.04 2.59
C LEU A 32 -13.86 2.42 2.00
N HIS A 33 -12.97 3.39 2.21
CA HIS A 33 -13.15 4.77 1.72
C HIS A 33 -12.04 5.19 0.74
N ALA A 34 -11.38 4.22 0.11
CA ALA A 34 -10.26 4.45 -0.79
C ALA A 34 -10.56 3.97 -2.22
N GLU A 35 -11.84 3.97 -2.62
CA GLU A 35 -12.31 3.55 -3.94
C GLU A 35 -11.56 4.25 -5.07
N MET A 36 -11.41 5.57 -4.99
CA MET A 36 -10.68 6.34 -6.02
C MET A 36 -9.21 5.93 -6.14
N LEU A 37 -8.55 5.56 -5.03
CA LEU A 37 -7.17 5.06 -5.07
C LEU A 37 -7.13 3.65 -5.70
N LEU A 38 -8.07 2.77 -5.35
CA LEU A 38 -8.21 1.44 -5.95
C LEU A 38 -8.42 1.51 -7.46
N ASP A 39 -9.26 2.42 -7.94
CA ASP A 39 -9.50 2.62 -9.37
C ASP A 39 -8.23 3.07 -10.10
N GLN A 40 -7.51 4.04 -9.54
CA GLN A 40 -6.24 4.50 -10.11
C GLN A 40 -5.18 3.39 -10.14
N MET A 41 -5.13 2.54 -9.12
CA MET A 41 -4.24 1.38 -9.09
C MET A 41 -4.61 0.35 -10.15
N ALA A 42 -5.91 0.08 -10.35
CA ALA A 42 -6.40 -0.89 -11.32
C ALA A 42 -6.21 -0.42 -12.78
N CYS A 43 -6.35 0.89 -13.03
CA CYS A 43 -6.18 1.48 -14.37
C CYS A 43 -4.72 1.77 -14.74
N ALA A 44 -3.76 1.60 -13.83
CA ALA A 44 -2.36 1.86 -14.10
C ALA A 44 -1.72 0.74 -14.95
N SER A 45 -1.86 0.81 -16.27
CA SER A 45 -1.27 -0.15 -17.22
C SER A 45 0.19 0.18 -17.57
N GLU A 46 0.50 1.46 -17.76
CA GLU A 46 1.83 1.90 -18.18
C GLU A 46 2.86 1.83 -17.05
N PRO A 47 4.14 1.50 -17.34
CA PRO A 47 5.18 1.38 -16.31
C PRO A 47 5.30 2.62 -15.41
N ASP A 48 5.11 3.81 -15.98
CA ASP A 48 5.22 5.08 -15.27
C ASP A 48 4.01 5.32 -14.36
N LEU A 49 2.81 5.00 -14.86
CA LEU A 49 1.57 5.08 -14.08
C LEU A 49 1.59 4.08 -12.93
N ARG A 50 2.13 2.87 -13.15
CA ARG A 50 2.30 1.86 -12.10
C ARG A 50 3.21 2.36 -10.98
N ARG A 51 4.33 3.01 -11.31
CA ARG A 51 5.23 3.58 -10.30
C ARG A 51 4.56 4.72 -9.52
N ARG A 52 3.75 5.55 -10.18
CA ARG A 52 3.01 6.64 -9.51
C ARG A 52 1.90 6.11 -8.61
N ALA A 53 1.10 5.15 -9.08
CA ALA A 53 0.06 4.49 -8.28
C ALA A 53 0.67 3.79 -7.06
N TRP A 54 1.85 3.17 -7.21
CA TRP A 54 2.55 2.55 -6.09
C TRP A 54 2.96 3.58 -5.03
N ARG A 55 3.52 4.72 -5.44
CA ARG A 55 3.84 5.81 -4.49
C ARG A 55 2.60 6.40 -3.80
N ALA A 56 1.50 6.51 -4.52
CA ALA A 56 0.23 6.97 -3.94
C ALA A 56 -0.25 5.99 -2.85
N PHE A 57 -0.15 4.68 -3.12
CA PHE A 57 -0.45 3.65 -2.13
C PHE A 57 0.52 3.67 -0.93
N GLU A 58 1.82 3.85 -1.14
CA GLU A 58 2.80 3.99 -0.06
C GLU A 58 2.44 5.17 0.87
N THR A 59 2.10 6.32 0.27
CA THR A 59 1.69 7.53 1.00
C THR A 59 0.42 7.28 1.81
N PHE A 60 -0.57 6.60 1.21
CA PHE A 60 -1.78 6.19 1.90
C PHE A 60 -1.48 5.25 3.08
N ALA A 61 -0.64 4.22 2.86
CA ALA A 61 -0.29 3.26 3.90
C ALA A 61 0.44 3.91 5.09
N GLU A 62 1.29 4.90 4.83
CA GLU A 62 1.94 5.71 5.85
C GLU A 62 0.92 6.57 6.62
N ALA A 63 0.04 7.28 5.92
CA ALA A 63 -1.00 8.11 6.54
C ALA A 63 -1.95 7.29 7.44
N MET A 64 -2.23 6.05 7.03
CA MET A 64 -3.05 5.11 7.78
C MET A 64 -2.27 4.34 8.85
N LYS A 65 -0.99 4.67 9.08
CA LYS A 65 -0.10 4.03 10.06
C LYS A 65 0.01 2.51 9.89
N LEU A 66 -0.09 2.05 8.65
CA LEU A 66 0.01 0.62 8.32
C LEU A 66 1.48 0.21 8.20
N THR A 67 2.38 1.11 7.85
CA THR A 67 3.80 0.77 7.77
C THR A 67 4.37 0.61 9.19
N PRO A 68 5.28 -0.36 9.41
CA PRO A 68 6.03 -0.39 10.66
C PRO A 68 6.71 0.97 10.86
N PRO A 69 6.82 1.46 12.11
CA PRO A 69 7.58 2.66 12.36
C PRO A 69 8.98 2.48 11.74
N PRO A 70 9.54 3.53 11.10
CA PRO A 70 10.93 3.46 10.68
C PRO A 70 11.69 2.99 11.91
N ARG A 71 12.45 1.88 11.81
CA ARG A 71 13.27 1.38 12.92
C ARG A 71 13.94 2.62 13.48
N SER A 72 13.54 3.07 14.68
CA SER A 72 14.29 4.07 15.40
C SER A 72 15.70 3.53 15.36
N ARG A 73 16.60 4.24 14.66
CA ARG A 73 18.01 3.87 14.68
C ARG A 73 18.37 4.01 16.14
N LEU A 74 18.33 2.90 16.87
CA LEU A 74 19.04 2.75 18.13
C LEU A 74 20.50 2.90 17.72
N MET A 75 20.96 4.15 17.76
CA MET A 75 22.36 4.49 17.94
C MET A 75 22.68 4.33 19.43
#